data_AF-A0A7S2RN90-F1
#
_entry.id   AF-A0A7S2RN90-F1
#
_cell.length_a   1.000
_cell.length_b   1.000
_cell.length_c   1.000
_cell.angle_alpha   90.00
_cell.angle_beta   90.00
_cell.angle_gamma   90.00
#
_symmetry.space_group_name_H-M   'P 1'
#
loop_
_entity.id
_entity.type
_entity.pdbx_description
1 polymer ?
#
loop_
_entity_poly.entity_id
_entity_poly.type
_entity_poly.pdbx_seq_one_letter_code
_entity_poly.pdbx_strand_id
1 'polypeptide(L)'
;AHPAPVNISTISAGFEKGDFLVREEKGQRVYFDFFEEAFNYIANKGYSRMEKEQEDEWVSLMNSIHSSIKGGMRYNTGKLLMVLSRPVETRPADRMREHMPSKTVHSSSIN
;
A
#
# COMPACT_ATOMS: atom_id res chain seq x y z
N ALA A 1 10.05 -17.25 2.72
CA ALA A 1 10.07 -15.96 3.42
C ALA A 1 8.77 -15.24 3.08
N HIS A 2 8.10 -14.60 4.05
CA HIS A 2 6.94 -13.76 3.73
C HIS A 2 7.43 -12.49 3.02
N PRO A 3 6.71 -11.98 2.01
CA PRO A 3 7.07 -10.72 1.38
C PRO A 3 7.06 -9.60 2.43
N ALA A 4 8.03 -8.69 2.33
CA ALA A 4 8.10 -7.53 3.21
C ALA A 4 6.83 -6.67 3.06
N PRO A 5 6.32 -6.08 4.14
CA PRO A 5 5.12 -5.25 4.06
C PRO A 5 5.38 -4.01 3.20
N VAL A 6 4.38 -3.66 2.38
CA VAL A 6 4.41 -2.49 1.49
C VAL A 6 3.20 -1.59 1.74
N ASN A 7 3.40 -0.30 1.58
CA ASN A 7 2.32 0.67 1.42
C ASN A 7 1.92 0.73 -0.06
N ILE A 8 0.63 0.92 -0.32
CA ILE A 8 0.08 1.01 -1.67
C ILE A 8 -0.55 2.38 -1.86
N SER A 9 -0.32 2.98 -3.02
CA SER A 9 -1.00 4.18 -3.49
C SER A 9 -1.60 3.92 -4.87
N THR A 10 -2.70 4.57 -5.21
CA THR A 10 -3.31 4.45 -6.54
C THR A 10 -3.51 5.80 -7.20
N ILE A 11 -3.42 5.81 -8.53
CA ILE A 11 -3.87 6.93 -9.37
C ILE A 11 -5.10 6.47 -10.14
N SER A 12 -6.19 7.19 -9.98
CA SER A 12 -7.45 6.95 -10.72
C SER A 12 -7.85 8.20 -11.49
N ALA A 13 -8.73 8.07 -12.48
CA ALA A 13 -9.31 9.19 -13.23
C ALA A 13 -10.85 9.20 -13.24
N GLY A 14 -11.42 10.33 -13.68
CA GLY A 14 -12.86 10.49 -13.90
C GLY A 14 -13.61 11.05 -12.69
N PHE A 15 -13.04 12.08 -12.04
CA PHE A 15 -13.65 12.74 -10.89
C PHE A 15 -14.06 14.18 -11.22
N GLU A 16 -15.13 14.67 -10.60
CA GLU A 16 -15.62 16.04 -10.83
C GLU A 16 -14.67 17.14 -10.29
N LYS A 17 -13.82 16.79 -9.31
CA LYS A 17 -12.91 17.74 -8.64
C LYS A 17 -11.54 17.88 -9.32
N GLY A 18 -11.27 17.08 -10.33
CA GLY A 18 -9.98 17.01 -11.02
C GLY A 18 -9.90 15.73 -11.84
N ASP A 19 -9.13 15.76 -12.92
CA ASP A 19 -9.05 14.64 -13.86
C ASP A 19 -8.44 13.40 -13.22
N PHE A 20 -7.51 13.60 -12.28
CA PHE A 20 -6.77 12.54 -11.59
C PHE A 20 -6.90 12.65 -10.07
N LEU A 21 -6.93 11.50 -9.41
CA LEU A 21 -6.96 11.36 -7.95
C LEU A 21 -5.88 10.39 -7.49
N VAL A 22 -4.99 10.86 -6.64
CA VAL A 22 -4.04 10.05 -5.88
C VAL A 22 -4.68 9.64 -4.54
N ARG A 23 -4.73 8.34 -4.26
CA ARG A 23 -5.14 7.80 -2.96
C ARG A 23 -3.95 7.24 -2.21
N GLU A 24 -3.67 7.83 -1.06
CA GLU A 24 -2.53 7.46 -0.23
C GLU A 24 -2.99 6.74 1.05
N GLU A 25 -2.02 6.45 1.92
CA GLU A 25 -2.27 5.94 3.25
C GLU A 25 -3.15 6.88 4.10
N LYS A 26 -3.74 6.34 5.17
CA LYS A 26 -4.56 7.08 6.13
C LYS A 26 -5.75 7.83 5.50
N GLY A 27 -6.21 7.38 4.33
CA GLY A 27 -7.38 7.94 3.66
C GLY A 27 -7.14 9.28 2.97
N GLN A 28 -5.88 9.69 2.78
CA GLN A 28 -5.55 10.92 2.07
C GLN A 28 -5.90 10.82 0.58
N ARG A 29 -6.45 11.91 0.06
CA ARG A 29 -6.97 12.03 -1.32
C ARG A 29 -6.53 13.37 -1.87
N VAL A 30 -5.74 13.35 -2.94
CA VAL A 30 -5.20 14.55 -3.57
C VAL A 30 -5.55 14.56 -5.05
N TYR A 31 -6.19 15.63 -5.49
CA TYR A 31 -6.67 15.78 -6.87
C TYR A 31 -5.66 16.58 -7.70
N PHE A 32 -5.55 16.21 -8.97
CA PHE A 32 -4.66 16.84 -9.95
C PHE A 32 -5.39 16.98 -11.29
N ASP A 33 -5.04 18.03 -12.02
CA ASP A 33 -5.54 18.25 -13.38
C ASP A 33 -4.69 17.50 -14.42
N PHE A 34 -3.40 17.27 -14.14
CA PHE A 34 -2.47 16.58 -15.04
C PHE A 34 -1.94 15.26 -14.44
N PHE A 35 -1.78 14.25 -15.30
CA PHE A 35 -1.30 12.94 -14.87
C PHE A 35 0.15 13.00 -14.37
N GLU A 36 1.00 13.76 -15.07
CA GLU A 36 2.41 13.92 -14.74
C GLU A 36 2.59 14.54 -13.35
N GLU A 37 1.73 15.48 -12.95
CA GLU A 37 1.74 16.06 -11.62
C GLU A 37 1.34 15.04 -10.56
N ALA A 38 0.27 14.26 -10.81
CA ALA A 38 -0.15 13.18 -9.92
C ALA A 38 0.94 12.12 -9.74
N PHE A 39 1.60 11.73 -10.83
CA PHE A 39 2.70 10.77 -10.82
C PHE A 39 3.92 11.32 -10.09
N ASN A 40 4.38 12.53 -10.42
CA ASN A 40 5.54 13.14 -9.78
C ASN A 40 5.30 13.38 -8.29
N TYR A 41 4.10 13.80 -7.90
CA TYR A 41 3.71 13.99 -6.50
C TYR A 41 3.92 12.71 -5.68
N ILE A 42 3.42 11.57 -6.16
CA ILE A 42 3.50 10.32 -5.41
C ILE A 42 4.89 9.68 -5.51
N ALA A 43 5.57 9.81 -6.66
CA ALA A 43 6.94 9.34 -6.85
C ALA A 43 7.93 10.04 -5.90
N ASN A 44 7.76 11.35 -5.68
CA ASN A 44 8.57 12.12 -4.73
C ASN A 44 8.40 11.65 -3.27
N LYS A 45 7.35 10.88 -2.97
CA LYS A 45 7.13 10.25 -1.65
C LYS A 45 7.72 8.83 -1.56
N GLY A 46 8.51 8.42 -2.55
CA GLY A 46 9.20 7.14 -2.59
C GLY A 46 8.35 5.98 -3.10
N TYR A 47 7.19 6.26 -3.70
CA TYR A 47 6.41 5.24 -4.39
C TYR A 47 6.94 4.99 -5.80
N SER A 48 7.01 3.73 -6.19
CA SER A 48 7.30 3.32 -7.57
C SER A 48 6.12 2.54 -8.13
N ARG A 49 6.04 2.44 -9.46
CA ARG A 49 5.06 1.58 -10.11
C ARG A 49 5.19 0.15 -9.58
N MET A 50 4.06 -0.48 -9.29
CA MET A 50 4.03 -1.89 -8.90
C MET A 50 4.36 -2.78 -10.11
N GLU A 51 5.10 -3.86 -9.89
CA GLU A 51 5.38 -4.84 -10.94
C GLU A 51 4.08 -5.50 -11.41
N LYS A 52 4.03 -5.85 -12.70
CA LYS A 52 2.78 -6.23 -13.37
C LYS A 52 2.07 -7.41 -12.69
N GLU A 53 2.81 -8.46 -12.35
CA GLU A 53 2.22 -9.66 -11.74
C GLU A 53 1.63 -9.35 -10.36
N GLN A 54 2.30 -8.49 -9.58
CA GLN A 54 1.82 -8.04 -8.27
C GLN A 54 0.61 -7.12 -8.41
N GLU A 55 0.62 -6.24 -9.42
CA GLU A 55 -0.50 -5.36 -9.76
C GLU A 55 -1.74 -6.18 -10.13
N ASP A 56 -1.58 -7.20 -10.99
CA ASP A 56 -2.67 -8.08 -11.41
C ASP A 56 -3.27 -8.86 -10.23
N GLU A 57 -2.43 -9.40 -9.35
CA GLU A 57 -2.87 -10.06 -8.10
C GLU A 57 -3.65 -9.10 -7.19
N TRP A 58 -3.13 -7.88 -7.02
CA TRP A 58 -3.76 -6.86 -6.19
C TRP A 58 -5.12 -6.42 -6.76
N VAL A 59 -5.21 -6.18 -8.07
CA VAL A 59 -6.46 -5.79 -8.74
C VAL A 59 -7.49 -6.91 -8.63
N SER A 60 -7.08 -8.16 -8.83
CA SER A 60 -7.96 -9.34 -8.68
C SER A 60 -8.54 -9.42 -7.26
N LEU A 61 -7.69 -9.28 -6.24
CA LEU A 61 -8.10 -9.25 -4.83
C LEU A 61 -9.09 -8.11 -4.55
N MET A 62 -8.78 -6.90 -5.01
CA MET A 62 -9.65 -5.74 -4.80
C MET A 62 -11.01 -5.92 -5.46
N ASN A 63 -11.06 -6.45 -6.69
CA ASN A 63 -12.32 -6.75 -7.37
C ASN A 63 -13.15 -7.78 -6.60
N SER A 64 -12.51 -8.83 -6.08
CA SER A 64 -13.18 -9.83 -5.22
C SER A 64 -13.79 -9.19 -3.98
N ILE A 65 -13.00 -8.37 -3.26
CA ILE A 65 -13.46 -7.65 -2.06
C ILE A 65 -14.61 -6.70 -2.40
N HIS A 66 -14.49 -5.92 -3.47
CA HIS A 66 -15.52 -4.97 -3.89
C HIS A 66 -16.84 -5.69 -4.22
N SER A 67 -16.77 -6.86 -4.86
CA SER A 67 -17.93 -7.68 -5.19
C SER A 67 -18.65 -8.25 -3.96
N SER A 68 -17.92 -8.41 -2.84
CA SER A 68 -18.46 -8.97 -1.60
C SER A 68 -19.37 -8.00 -0.82
N ILE A 69 -19.32 -6.70 -1.15
CA ILE A 69 -20.08 -5.66 -0.45
C ILE A 69 -21.49 -5.55 -1.07
N LYS A 70 -22.50 -6.00 -0.34
CA LYS A 70 -23.91 -5.94 -0.75
C LYS A 70 -24.35 -4.48 -1.00
N GLY A 71 -24.76 -4.18 -2.23
CA GLY A 71 -25.11 -2.82 -2.67
C GLY A 71 -23.93 -2.04 -3.27
N GLY A 72 -22.77 -2.69 -3.44
CA GLY A 72 -21.57 -2.11 -4.04
C GLY A 72 -20.79 -1.20 -3.09
N MET A 73 -19.59 -0.81 -3.52
CA MET A 73 -18.80 0.17 -2.79
C MET A 73 -19.40 1.57 -2.91
N ARG A 74 -19.62 2.23 -1.77
CA ARG A 74 -20.19 3.58 -1.69
C ARG A 74 -19.23 4.70 -2.10
N TYR A 75 -17.97 4.40 -2.38
CA TYR A 75 -16.96 5.41 -2.73
C TYR A 75 -16.76 5.43 -4.25
N ASN A 76 -16.77 6.62 -4.84
CA ASN A 76 -16.42 6.80 -6.25
C ASN A 76 -15.02 6.26 -6.49
N THR A 77 -14.88 5.17 -7.25
CA THR A 77 -13.59 4.51 -7.53
C THR A 77 -12.85 5.13 -8.70
N GLY A 78 -13.56 5.87 -9.56
CA GLY A 78 -13.06 6.29 -10.87
C GLY A 78 -12.58 5.10 -11.72
N LYS A 79 -11.88 5.40 -12.82
CA LYS A 79 -11.09 4.41 -13.57
C LYS A 79 -9.71 4.30 -12.93
N LEU A 80 -9.34 3.13 -12.41
CA LEU A 80 -7.98 2.87 -11.94
C LEU A 80 -7.00 2.97 -13.12
N LEU A 81 -5.94 3.75 -12.97
CA LEU A 81 -4.90 3.93 -14.00
C LEU A 81 -3.57 3.32 -13.59
N MET A 82 -3.22 3.35 -12.30
CA MET A 82 -1.93 2.86 -11.82
C MET A 82 -1.99 2.46 -10.35
N VAL A 83 -1.32 1.35 -10.03
CA VAL A 83 -0.99 0.95 -8.67
C VAL A 83 0.49 1.19 -8.41
N LEU A 84 0.82 1.82 -7.28
CA LEU A 84 2.17 2.10 -6.85
C LEU A 84 2.43 1.53 -5.47
N SER A 85 3.67 1.16 -5.18
CA SER A 85 4.09 0.65 -3.89
C SER A 85 5.35 1.34 -3.37
N ARG A 86 5.48 1.35 -2.04
CA ARG A 86 6.74 1.63 -1.35
C ARG A 86 6.89 0.69 -0.15
N PRO A 87 8.12 0.33 0.27
CA PRO A 87 8.31 -0.44 1.50
C PRO A 87 7.68 0.28 2.71
N VAL A 88 7.12 -0.48 3.66
CA VAL A 88 6.78 0.10 4.97
C VAL A 88 8.08 0.40 5.71
N GLU A 89 8.23 1.63 6.19
CA GLU A 89 9.34 2.00 7.06
C GLU A 89 9.25 1.20 8.37
N THR A 90 10.05 0.14 8.48
CA THR A 90 10.24 -0.56 9.75
C THR A 90 11.05 0.34 10.67
N ARG A 91 10.49 0.70 11.83
CA ARG A 91 11.25 1.45 12.83
C ARG A 91 12.49 0.63 13.22
N PRO A 92 13.62 1.26 13.58
CA PRO A 92 14.80 0.53 14.04
C PRO A 92 14.49 -0.48 15.17
N ALA A 93 13.50 -0.19 16.02
CA ALA A 93 13.04 -1.06 17.10
C ALA A 93 12.44 -2.40 16.62
N ASP A 94 11.87 -2.45 15.42
CA ASP A 94 11.31 -3.69 14.85
C ASP A 94 12.42 -4.59 14.29
N ARG A 95 13.49 -4.00 13.73
CA ARG A 95 14.68 -4.74 13.25
C ARG A 95 15.45 -5.43 14.38
N MET A 96 15.42 -4.86 15.58
CA MET A 96 16.04 -5.47 16.77
C MET A 96 15.30 -6.72 17.26
N ARG A 97 13.99 -6.87 16.97
CA ARG A 97 13.22 -8.05 17.37
C ARG A 97 13.52 -9.27 16.51
N GLU A 98 13.85 -9.08 15.23
CA GLU A 98 14.22 -10.19 14.33
C GLU A 98 15.63 -10.75 14.60
N HIS A 99 16.52 -9.96 15.22
CA HIS A 99 17.93 -10.33 15.48
C HIS A 99 18.23 -10.74 16.92
N MET A 100 17.23 -10.88 17.81
CA MET A 100 17.48 -11.48 19.12
C MET A 100 17.53 -13.01 19.00
N PRO A 101 18.68 -13.66 19.26
CA PRO A 101 18.67 -15.11 19.48
C PRO A 101 17.83 -15.38 20.72
N SER A 102 16.88 -16.32 20.59
CA SER A 102 16.09 -16.82 21.72
C SER A 102 17.06 -17.24 22.83
N LYS A 103 17.07 -16.51 23.95
CA LYS A 103 17.82 -16.94 25.13
C LYS A 103 17.13 -18.16 25.68
N THR A 104 17.67 -19.34 25.38
CA THR A 104 17.37 -20.57 26.10
C THR A 104 17.61 -20.31 27.58
N VAL A 105 16.53 -20.27 28.35
CA VAL A 105 16.59 -20.17 29.81
C VAL A 105 17.20 -21.48 30.32
N HIS A 106 18.47 -21.46 30.72
CA HIS A 106 19.01 -22.51 31.57
C HIS A 106 18.62 -22.18 33.01
N SER A 107 17.62 -22.88 33.53
CA SER A 107 17.35 -22.94 34.95
C SER A 107 18.44 -23.77 35.62
N SER A 108 19.45 -23.12 36.18
CA SER A 108 20.35 -23.76 37.12
C SER A 108 19.68 -23.76 38.50
N SER A 109 19.10 -24.89 38.88
CA SER A 109 18.72 -25.15 40.27
C SER A 109 19.99 -25.22 41.12
N ILE A 110 20.10 -24.33 42.09
CA ILE A 110 21.12 -24.39 43.14
C ILE A 110 20.59 -25.32 44.22
N ASN A 111 21.36 -26.37 44.54
CA ASN A 111 21.32 -27.08 45.82
C ASN A 111 22.57 -26.70 46.61
#